data_AF-A0A7R8AA88-F1
#
_entry.id   AF-A0A7R8AA88-F1
#
_cell.length_a   1.000
_cell.length_b   1.000
_cell.length_c   1.000
_cell.angle_alpha   90.00
_cell.angle_beta   90.00
_cell.angle_gamma   90.00
#
_symmetry.space_group_name_H-M   'P 1'
#
loop_
_entity.id
_entity.type
_entity.pdbx_description
1 polymer ?
#
loop_
_entity_poly.entity_id
_entity_poly.type
_entity_poly.pdbx_seq_one_letter_code
_entity_poly.pdbx_strand_id
1 'polypeptide(L)'
;MAEFSILTPNAMLGYGYKLEHFWYGVEQYSPKAIIVDSGSTDGGPYKLGLNKMTCGRDSYVRDLTPILQACFHKKIQVLIGSVGGDGSNKHVQEMFEIIREIAAHEGLSFKVATINAGFRRDLLTHRIVNNMVSPCGPVEELTVESVDRAIDLVAQMGAEPYVHPLPRVFPAHQVPRPTASRRP
;
A
#
# COMPACT_ATOMS: atom_id res chain seq x y z
N MET A 1 -11.34 -28.57 -9.79
CA MET A 1 -11.27 -27.13 -9.45
C MET A 1 -10.23 -26.51 -10.37
N ALA A 2 -10.46 -25.30 -10.88
CA ALA A 2 -9.40 -24.59 -11.61
C ALA A 2 -8.27 -24.27 -10.62
N GLU A 3 -7.03 -24.57 -10.99
CA GLU A 3 -5.85 -24.27 -10.18
C GLU A 3 -5.71 -22.74 -10.01
N PHE A 4 -5.49 -22.29 -8.77
CA PHE A 4 -5.28 -20.89 -8.44
C PHE A 4 -3.80 -20.66 -8.15
N SER A 5 -3.09 -20.05 -9.10
CA SER A 5 -1.67 -19.75 -8.99
C SER A 5 -1.43 -18.25 -8.80
N ILE A 6 -0.41 -17.95 -8.00
CA ILE A 6 0.03 -16.59 -7.67
C ILE A 6 1.49 -16.45 -8.11
N LEU A 7 1.84 -15.29 -8.65
CA LEU A 7 3.23 -14.92 -8.93
C LEU A 7 3.68 -13.78 -8.01
N THR A 8 4.80 -13.97 -7.31
CA THR A 8 5.42 -12.95 -6.46
C THR A 8 6.85 -12.72 -6.95
N PRO A 9 7.11 -11.63 -7.70
CA PRO A 9 8.40 -11.43 -8.34
C PRO A 9 9.54 -11.06 -7.37
N ASN A 10 9.21 -10.51 -6.21
CA ASN A 10 10.17 -10.07 -5.20
C ASN A 10 9.58 -10.18 -3.79
N ALA A 11 10.46 -10.09 -2.79
CA ALA A 11 10.07 -10.03 -1.38
C ALA A 11 9.75 -8.60 -0.91
N MET A 12 10.30 -7.58 -1.60
CA MET A 12 10.13 -6.17 -1.27
C MET A 12 10.08 -5.36 -2.56
N LEU A 13 8.95 -4.70 -2.82
CA LEU A 13 8.80 -3.82 -3.96
C LEU A 13 9.80 -2.65 -3.88
N GLY A 14 10.52 -2.43 -4.97
CA GLY A 14 11.61 -1.46 -5.07
C GLY A 14 13.01 -2.09 -5.00
N TYR A 15 13.15 -3.34 -4.55
CA TYR A 15 14.45 -4.00 -4.49
C TYR A 15 14.89 -4.62 -5.82
N GLY A 16 13.96 -4.73 -6.78
CA GLY A 16 14.24 -5.27 -8.10
C GLY A 16 14.09 -6.78 -8.17
N TYR A 17 13.96 -7.26 -9.39
CA TYR A 17 13.89 -8.67 -9.73
C TYR A 17 14.31 -8.87 -11.19
N LYS A 18 14.62 -10.12 -11.56
CA LYS A 18 15.00 -10.46 -12.94
C LYS A 18 13.78 -10.43 -13.84
N LEU A 19 13.77 -9.50 -14.80
CA LEU A 19 12.64 -9.29 -15.71
C LEU A 19 12.33 -10.54 -16.56
N GLU A 20 13.37 -11.25 -17.00
CA GLU A 20 13.27 -12.52 -17.73
C GLU A 20 12.50 -13.59 -16.94
N HIS A 21 12.77 -13.73 -15.63
CA HIS A 21 12.08 -14.70 -14.77
C HIS A 21 10.63 -14.30 -14.53
N PHE A 22 10.38 -13.00 -14.36
CA PHE A 22 9.02 -12.49 -14.20
C PHE A 22 8.16 -12.80 -15.43
N TRP A 23 8.63 -12.46 -16.63
CA TRP A 23 7.87 -12.73 -17.85
C TRP A 23 7.72 -14.22 -18.13
N TYR A 24 8.76 -15.03 -17.90
CA TYR A 24 8.65 -16.48 -17.94
C TYR A 24 7.52 -16.98 -17.02
N GLY A 25 7.47 -16.48 -15.78
CA GLY A 25 6.41 -16.83 -14.82
C GLY A 25 5.01 -16.46 -15.32
N VAL A 26 4.86 -15.25 -15.85
CA VAL A 26 3.60 -14.75 -16.41
C VAL A 26 3.14 -15.58 -17.62
N GLU A 27 4.05 -15.89 -18.54
CA GLU A 27 3.73 -16.54 -19.80
C GLU A 27 3.48 -18.04 -19.65
N GLN A 28 4.30 -18.73 -18.86
CA GLN A 28 4.20 -20.18 -18.71
C GLN A 28 3.05 -20.59 -17.80
N TYR A 29 2.82 -19.85 -16.71
CA TYR A 29 1.88 -20.28 -15.67
C TYR A 29 0.57 -19.49 -15.65
N SER A 30 0.47 -18.40 -16.42
CA SER A 30 -0.75 -17.57 -16.52
C SER A 30 -1.43 -17.33 -15.15
N PRO A 31 -0.71 -16.75 -14.17
CA PRO A 31 -1.16 -16.67 -12.79
C PRO A 31 -2.44 -15.85 -12.66
N LYS A 32 -3.27 -16.16 -11.67
CA LYS A 32 -4.51 -15.42 -11.40
C LYS A 32 -4.25 -14.07 -10.77
N ALA A 33 -3.19 -13.99 -9.95
CA ALA A 33 -2.78 -12.77 -9.30
C ALA A 33 -1.25 -12.62 -9.28
N ILE A 34 -0.80 -11.37 -9.36
CA ILE A 34 0.54 -10.96 -8.95
C ILE A 34 0.40 -10.28 -7.59
N ILE A 35 1.11 -10.79 -6.58
CA ILE A 35 1.09 -10.23 -5.23
C ILE A 35 2.49 -9.80 -4.84
N VAL A 36 2.61 -8.54 -4.42
CA VAL A 36 3.85 -7.95 -3.92
C VAL A 36 3.60 -7.23 -2.61
N ASP A 37 4.64 -7.07 -1.81
CA ASP A 37 4.60 -6.28 -0.58
C ASP A 37 5.71 -5.23 -0.57
N SER A 38 5.45 -4.10 0.08
CA SER A 38 6.47 -3.08 0.35
C SER A 38 6.43 -2.63 1.80
N GLY A 39 6.08 -3.53 2.73
CA GLY A 39 6.14 -3.29 4.17
C GLY A 39 7.47 -3.75 4.75
N SER A 40 7.93 -3.08 5.82
CA SER A 40 9.06 -3.57 6.60
C SER A 40 8.98 -3.08 8.05
N THR A 41 9.23 -3.99 8.99
CA THR A 41 9.38 -3.67 10.42
C THR A 41 10.83 -3.43 10.83
N ASP A 42 11.79 -3.82 9.99
CA ASP A 42 13.22 -3.86 10.34
C ASP A 42 13.80 -2.46 10.59
N GLY A 43 13.26 -1.46 9.91
CA GLY A 43 13.64 -0.06 10.09
C GLY A 43 13.02 0.61 11.33
N GLY A 44 12.18 -0.10 12.09
CA GLY A 44 11.39 0.46 13.18
C GLY A 44 10.52 1.65 12.71
N PRO A 45 10.21 2.61 13.60
CA PRO A 45 9.34 3.74 13.25
C PRO A 45 10.02 4.81 12.37
N TYR A 46 11.27 4.60 11.94
CA TYR A 46 12.09 5.60 11.25
C TYR A 46 11.42 6.14 9.98
N LYS A 47 10.86 5.26 9.14
CA LYS A 47 10.24 5.64 7.85
C LYS A 47 8.96 6.45 8.06
N LEU A 48 8.13 5.99 8.99
CA LEU A 48 6.90 6.66 9.40
C LEU A 48 7.21 8.03 10.04
N GLY A 49 8.19 8.09 10.92
CA GLY A 49 8.61 9.32 11.61
C GLY A 49 9.25 10.36 10.70
N LEU A 50 10.03 9.94 9.70
CA LEU A 50 10.61 10.88 8.74
C LEU A 50 9.72 11.14 7.52
N ASN A 51 8.63 10.40 7.40
CA ASN A 51 7.68 10.51 6.31
C ASN A 51 8.38 10.35 4.93
N LYS A 52 9.20 9.29 4.85
CA LYS A 52 10.01 8.91 3.70
C LYS A 52 9.77 7.45 3.35
N MET A 53 9.59 7.17 2.06
CA MET A 53 9.52 5.79 1.57
C MET A 53 10.81 5.01 1.79
N THR A 54 10.69 3.68 1.80
CA THR A 54 11.85 2.79 1.91
C THR A 54 12.80 2.92 0.72
N CYS A 55 12.26 2.86 -0.51
CA CYS A 55 13.03 2.95 -1.74
C CYS A 55 12.88 4.32 -2.41
N GLY A 56 13.81 4.65 -3.31
CA GLY A 56 13.67 5.79 -4.20
C GLY A 56 12.53 5.58 -5.21
N ARG A 57 11.95 6.69 -5.68
CA ARG A 57 10.84 6.67 -6.65
C ARG A 57 11.15 5.82 -7.89
N ASP A 58 12.34 5.99 -8.47
CA ASP A 58 12.75 5.27 -9.69
C ASP A 58 12.79 3.75 -9.49
N SER A 59 13.10 3.30 -8.26
CA SER A 59 13.09 1.89 -7.91
C SER A 59 11.67 1.30 -7.93
N TYR A 60 10.68 2.06 -7.46
CA TYR A 60 9.27 1.67 -7.55
C TYR A 60 8.77 1.68 -8.98
N VAL A 61 9.14 2.70 -9.77
CA VAL A 61 8.78 2.78 -11.19
C VAL A 61 9.32 1.57 -11.97
N ARG A 62 10.61 1.26 -11.79
CA ARG A 62 11.28 0.12 -12.42
C ARG A 62 10.55 -1.21 -12.14
N ASP A 63 10.17 -1.45 -10.89
CA ASP A 63 9.54 -2.72 -10.49
C ASP A 63 8.06 -2.77 -10.89
N LEU A 64 7.31 -1.66 -10.75
CA LEU A 64 5.88 -1.64 -11.05
C LEU A 64 5.55 -1.69 -12.53
N THR A 65 6.38 -1.09 -13.39
CA THR A 65 6.10 -0.97 -14.83
C THR A 65 5.76 -2.32 -15.48
N PRO A 66 6.61 -3.35 -15.41
CA PRO A 66 6.29 -4.66 -15.99
C PRO A 66 5.12 -5.38 -15.29
N ILE A 67 4.91 -5.16 -13.98
CA ILE A 67 3.74 -5.71 -13.26
C ILE A 67 2.44 -5.13 -13.83
N LEU A 68 2.39 -3.81 -14.03
CA LEU A 68 1.23 -3.10 -14.56
C LEU A 68 0.98 -3.46 -16.03
N GLN A 69 2.04 -3.63 -16.83
CA GLN A 69 1.92 -4.14 -18.21
C GLN A 69 1.32 -5.56 -18.23
N ALA A 70 1.82 -6.47 -17.39
CA ALA A 70 1.26 -7.83 -17.28
C ALA A 70 -0.20 -7.80 -16.82
N CYS A 71 -0.53 -6.99 -15.83
CA CYS A 71 -1.90 -6.76 -15.36
C CYS A 71 -2.84 -6.35 -16.50
N PHE A 72 -2.44 -5.34 -17.27
CA PHE A 72 -3.27 -4.78 -18.33
C PHE A 72 -3.44 -5.74 -19.52
N HIS A 73 -2.35 -6.32 -20.01
CA HIS A 73 -2.35 -7.14 -21.23
C HIS A 73 -2.83 -8.56 -20.99
N LYS A 74 -2.47 -9.17 -19.85
CA LYS A 74 -2.82 -10.56 -19.52
C LYS A 74 -4.04 -10.68 -18.61
N LYS A 75 -4.63 -9.55 -18.19
CA LYS A 75 -5.81 -9.49 -17.30
C LYS A 75 -5.58 -10.18 -15.95
N ILE A 76 -4.35 -10.09 -15.46
CA ILE A 76 -3.93 -10.63 -14.16
C ILE A 76 -4.24 -9.60 -13.08
N GLN A 77 -4.78 -10.03 -11.94
CA GLN A 77 -5.03 -9.12 -10.81
C GLN A 77 -3.71 -8.76 -10.11
N VAL A 78 -3.58 -7.51 -9.66
CA VAL A 78 -2.41 -7.08 -8.87
C VAL A 78 -2.87 -6.69 -7.48
N LEU A 79 -2.23 -7.27 -6.47
CA LEU A 79 -2.39 -6.88 -5.08
C LEU A 79 -1.04 -6.41 -4.55
N ILE A 80 -1.05 -5.25 -3.92
CA ILE A 80 0.08 -4.72 -3.19
C ILE A 80 -0.33 -4.73 -1.73
N GLY A 81 0.45 -5.37 -0.87
CA GLY A 81 0.23 -5.41 0.57
C GLY A 81 0.38 -4.02 1.21
N SER A 82 1.41 -3.86 2.03
CA SER A 82 1.84 -2.55 2.50
C SER A 82 2.66 -1.82 1.43
N VAL A 83 2.79 -0.50 1.59
CA VAL A 83 3.43 0.41 0.64
C VAL A 83 4.38 1.37 1.35
N GLY A 84 5.47 1.74 0.68
CA GLY A 84 6.41 2.76 1.17
C GLY A 84 7.21 2.38 2.42
N GLY A 85 7.08 1.16 2.93
CA GLY A 85 7.73 0.65 4.14
C GLY A 85 6.80 0.59 5.35
N ASP A 86 5.90 1.56 5.51
CA ASP A 86 5.09 1.73 6.71
C ASP A 86 3.57 1.67 6.50
N GLY A 87 3.10 1.67 5.24
CA GLY A 87 1.67 1.60 4.93
C GLY A 87 0.86 2.83 5.35
N SER A 88 1.52 3.97 5.62
CA SER A 88 0.84 5.23 5.95
C SER A 88 -0.06 5.69 4.80
N ASN A 89 -1.15 6.41 5.13
CA ASN A 89 -2.05 6.98 4.12
C ASN A 89 -1.31 7.87 3.11
N LYS A 90 -0.25 8.57 3.56
CA LYS A 90 0.56 9.37 2.66
C LYS A 90 1.34 8.51 1.67
N HIS A 91 2.00 7.44 2.13
CA HIS A 91 2.72 6.55 1.23
C HIS A 91 1.79 5.74 0.33
N VAL A 92 0.56 5.43 0.78
CA VAL A 92 -0.51 4.89 -0.08
C VAL A 92 -0.83 5.85 -1.22
N GLN A 93 -1.01 7.14 -0.90
CA GLN A 93 -1.24 8.13 -1.94
C GLN A 93 -0.04 8.26 -2.88
N GLU A 94 1.18 8.33 -2.34
CA GLU A 94 2.40 8.47 -3.17
C GLU A 94 2.60 7.28 -4.12
N MET A 95 2.34 6.05 -3.63
CA MET A 95 2.36 4.85 -4.46
C MET A 95 1.26 4.89 -5.54
N PHE A 96 0.07 5.35 -5.20
CA PHE A 96 -1.02 5.52 -6.16
C PHE A 96 -0.65 6.52 -7.26
N GLU A 97 0.01 7.62 -6.92
CA GLU A 97 0.50 8.60 -7.90
C GLU A 97 1.56 7.99 -8.83
N ILE A 98 2.49 7.17 -8.31
CA ILE A 98 3.45 6.42 -9.14
C ILE A 98 2.73 5.52 -10.14
N ILE A 99 1.75 4.73 -9.67
CA ILE A 99 0.96 3.84 -10.53
C ILE A 99 0.21 4.65 -11.60
N ARG A 100 -0.36 5.80 -11.23
CA ARG A 100 -1.07 6.68 -12.17
C ARG A 100 -0.14 7.22 -13.25
N GLU A 101 1.05 7.67 -12.87
CA GLU A 101 2.03 8.20 -13.82
C GLU A 101 2.52 7.14 -14.80
N ILE A 102 2.81 5.92 -14.31
CA ILE A 102 3.15 4.78 -15.18
C ILE A 102 1.98 4.49 -16.12
N ALA A 103 0.75 4.44 -15.61
CA ALA A 103 -0.42 4.18 -16.44
C ALA A 103 -0.62 5.25 -17.53
N ALA A 104 -0.40 6.52 -17.21
CA ALA A 104 -0.48 7.61 -18.17
C ALA A 104 0.64 7.53 -19.23
N HIS A 105 1.86 7.24 -18.81
CA HIS A 105 3.02 7.10 -19.70
C HIS A 105 2.87 5.92 -20.66
N GLU A 106 2.44 4.77 -20.15
CA GLU A 106 2.31 3.52 -20.90
C GLU A 106 0.95 3.39 -21.64
N GLY A 107 0.04 4.37 -21.49
CA GLY A 107 -1.29 4.32 -22.09
C GLY A 107 -2.21 3.23 -21.52
N LEU A 108 -2.00 2.86 -20.25
CA LEU A 108 -2.75 1.81 -19.55
C LEU A 108 -3.94 2.40 -18.78
N SER A 109 -4.99 1.61 -18.58
CA SER A 109 -6.16 2.01 -17.79
C SER A 109 -6.51 0.94 -16.77
N PHE A 110 -6.60 1.36 -15.50
CA PHE A 110 -6.86 0.49 -14.36
C PHE A 110 -8.05 0.98 -13.53
N LYS A 111 -8.71 0.01 -12.89
CA LYS A 111 -9.57 0.25 -11.72
C LYS A 111 -8.71 0.00 -10.49
N VAL A 112 -8.45 1.04 -9.71
CA VAL A 112 -7.60 0.95 -8.53
C VAL A 112 -8.43 1.25 -7.29
N ALA A 113 -8.22 0.46 -6.23
CA ALA A 113 -8.75 0.74 -4.90
C ALA A 113 -7.57 0.87 -3.94
N THR A 114 -7.68 1.79 -2.99
CA THR A 114 -6.65 2.08 -1.99
C THR A 114 -7.18 1.76 -0.60
N ILE A 115 -6.37 1.12 0.22
CA ILE A 115 -6.70 0.77 1.60
C ILE A 115 -5.87 1.68 2.51
N ASN A 116 -6.57 2.46 3.33
CA ASN A 116 -5.95 3.47 4.19
C ASN A 116 -5.89 2.96 5.62
N ALA A 117 -4.71 3.05 6.25
CA ALA A 117 -4.47 2.59 7.62
C ALA A 117 -4.50 3.71 8.68
N GLY A 118 -4.66 4.96 8.30
CA GLY A 118 -4.56 6.09 9.22
C GLY A 118 -5.68 6.15 10.28
N PHE A 119 -5.33 6.56 11.50
CA PHE A 119 -6.28 6.85 12.58
C PHE A 119 -6.53 8.34 12.78
N ARG A 120 -7.73 8.68 13.28
CA ARG A 120 -7.98 10.01 13.84
C ARG A 120 -7.45 10.09 15.26
N ARG A 121 -6.72 11.17 15.58
CA ARG A 121 -6.14 11.40 16.92
C ARG A 121 -7.21 11.41 18.02
N ASP A 122 -8.32 12.10 17.78
CA ASP A 122 -9.41 12.22 18.75
C ASP A 122 -10.05 10.87 19.11
N LEU A 123 -10.17 9.97 18.13
CA LEU A 123 -10.62 8.60 18.37
C LEU A 123 -9.66 7.87 19.31
N LEU A 124 -8.35 7.93 19.05
CA LEU A 124 -7.35 7.26 19.90
C LEU A 124 -7.34 7.85 21.31
N THR A 125 -7.32 9.18 21.45
CA THR A 125 -7.39 9.87 22.75
C THR A 125 -8.62 9.43 23.53
N HIS A 126 -9.80 9.39 22.90
CA HIS A 126 -11.01 8.89 23.53
C HIS A 126 -10.88 7.42 23.98
N ARG A 127 -10.28 6.55 23.16
CA ARG A 127 -10.10 5.14 23.52
C ARG A 127 -9.11 4.95 24.67
N ILE A 128 -8.06 5.77 24.75
CA ILE A 128 -7.08 5.75 25.84
C ILE A 128 -7.75 6.15 27.16
N VAL A 129 -8.44 7.30 27.20
CA VAL A 129 -9.10 7.82 28.42
C VAL A 129 -10.17 6.86 28.96
N ASN A 130 -10.81 6.08 28.08
CA ASN A 130 -11.83 5.10 28.45
C ASN A 130 -11.28 3.67 28.67
N ASN A 131 -9.96 3.49 28.80
CA ASN A 131 -9.32 2.18 29.01
C ASN A 131 -9.72 1.12 27.95
N MET A 132 -9.91 1.54 26.69
CA MET A 132 -10.30 0.69 25.56
C MET A 132 -9.12 0.32 24.65
N VAL A 133 -7.90 0.49 25.13
CA VAL A 133 -6.65 0.12 24.46
C VAL A 133 -5.80 -0.70 25.43
N SER A 134 -5.00 -1.61 24.89
CA SER A 134 -4.02 -2.37 25.64
C SER A 134 -2.75 -2.54 24.79
N PRO A 135 -1.58 -2.67 25.42
CA PRO A 135 -0.35 -3.01 24.70
C PRO A 135 -0.51 -4.29 23.85
N CYS A 136 0.08 -4.28 22.67
CA CYS A 136 0.20 -5.47 21.84
C CYS A 136 1.59 -6.08 22.02
N GLY A 137 1.73 -6.98 23.00
CA GLY A 137 3.02 -7.59 23.36
C GLY A 137 3.76 -6.81 24.46
N PRO A 138 5.09 -7.02 24.61
CA PRO A 138 5.89 -6.47 25.71
C PRO A 138 6.31 -5.02 25.44
N VAL A 139 5.33 -4.13 25.29
CA VAL A 139 5.54 -2.70 25.05
C VAL A 139 4.81 -1.85 26.08
N GLU A 140 5.23 -0.60 26.24
CA GLU A 140 4.61 0.35 27.16
C GLU A 140 3.16 0.67 26.78
N GLU A 141 2.38 1.14 27.77
CA GLU A 141 1.02 1.60 27.52
C GLU A 141 0.98 2.83 26.60
N LEU A 142 -0.03 2.87 25.73
CA LEU A 142 -0.25 4.00 24.84
C LEU A 142 -0.84 5.17 25.64
N THR A 143 -0.07 6.26 25.75
CA THR A 143 -0.51 7.49 26.43
C THR A 143 -1.05 8.52 25.46
N VAL A 144 -1.88 9.45 25.95
CA VAL A 144 -2.37 10.60 25.16
C VAL A 144 -1.20 11.46 24.66
N GLU A 145 -0.18 11.68 25.49
CA GLU A 145 1.02 12.43 25.10
C GLU A 145 1.75 11.76 23.93
N SER A 146 1.86 10.43 23.91
CA SER A 146 2.46 9.69 22.80
C SER A 146 1.66 9.87 21.50
N VAL A 147 0.32 9.88 21.56
CA VAL A 147 -0.55 10.14 20.40
C VAL A 147 -0.38 11.58 19.90
N ASP A 148 -0.26 12.56 20.81
CA ASP A 148 -0.10 13.96 20.44
C ASP A 148 1.26 14.24 19.80
N ARG A 149 2.33 13.59 20.29
CA ARG A 149 3.69 13.71 19.73
C ARG A 149 3.90 12.90 18.45
N ALA A 150 3.08 11.89 18.19
CA ALA A 150 3.24 11.03 17.02
C ALA A 150 3.10 11.83 15.71
N ILE A 151 4.05 11.67 14.80
CA ILE A 151 4.03 12.34 13.49
C ILE A 151 2.88 11.80 12.64
N ASP A 152 2.71 10.49 12.64
CA ASP A 152 1.62 9.80 11.95
C ASP A 152 1.13 8.61 12.79
N LEU A 153 -0.09 8.16 12.53
CA LEU A 153 -0.79 7.13 13.29
C LEU A 153 -1.38 6.11 12.32
N VAL A 154 -0.88 4.88 12.37
CA VAL A 154 -1.27 3.80 11.46
C VAL A 154 -1.80 2.60 12.22
N ALA A 155 -2.75 1.90 11.61
CA ALA A 155 -3.30 0.65 12.09
C ALA A 155 -2.51 -0.54 11.54
N GLN A 156 -2.44 -1.62 12.33
CA GLN A 156 -2.19 -2.94 11.78
C GLN A 156 -3.50 -3.51 11.26
N MET A 157 -3.44 -4.15 10.09
CA MET A 157 -4.59 -4.79 9.44
C MET A 157 -4.23 -6.21 9.04
N GLY A 158 -5.19 -7.12 9.12
CA GLY A 158 -5.06 -8.45 8.53
C GLY A 158 -5.50 -8.44 7.06
N ALA A 159 -5.98 -9.60 6.59
CA ALA A 159 -6.45 -9.75 5.21
C ALA A 159 -7.88 -9.21 4.99
N GLU A 160 -8.60 -8.86 6.06
CA GLU A 160 -10.01 -8.46 6.03
C GLU A 160 -10.30 -7.32 5.04
N PRO A 161 -9.45 -6.28 4.90
CA PRO A 161 -9.67 -5.21 3.94
C PRO A 161 -9.68 -5.64 2.47
N TYR A 162 -9.06 -6.78 2.14
CA TYR A 162 -9.06 -7.34 0.78
C TYR A 162 -10.28 -8.23 0.50
N VAL A 163 -10.93 -8.75 1.53
CA VAL A 163 -12.08 -9.67 1.42
C VAL A 163 -13.40 -8.91 1.45
N HIS A 164 -13.47 -7.81 2.19
CA HIS A 164 -14.62 -6.90 2.14
C HIS A 164 -14.63 -6.09 0.83
N PRO A 165 -15.80 -5.58 0.39
CA PRO A 165 -15.89 -4.79 -0.83
C PRO A 165 -14.90 -3.62 -0.75
N LEU A 166 -13.91 -3.64 -1.65
CA LEU A 166 -12.82 -2.66 -1.70
C LEU A 166 -13.40 -1.23 -1.65
N PRO A 167 -13.11 -0.44 -0.60
CA PRO A 167 -13.61 0.91 -0.52
C PRO A 167 -12.95 1.78 -1.60
N ARG A 168 -13.78 2.52 -2.33
CA ARG A 168 -13.43 3.53 -3.35
C ARG A 168 -12.58 2.99 -4.51
N VAL A 169 -13.27 2.62 -5.59
CA VAL A 169 -12.64 2.38 -6.89
C VAL A 169 -12.49 3.70 -7.62
N PHE A 170 -11.26 4.05 -7.99
CA PHE A 170 -10.98 5.20 -8.83
C PHE A 170 -10.60 4.73 -10.24
N PRO A 171 -11.11 5.38 -11.30
CA PRO A 171 -10.47 5.33 -12.59
C PRO A 171 -9.08 5.98 -12.45
N ALA A 172 -8.02 5.32 -12.92
CA ALA A 172 -6.66 5.88 -12.83
C ALA A 172 -6.54 7.32 -13.42
N HIS A 173 -7.42 7.71 -14.34
CA HIS A 173 -7.46 9.04 -14.96
C HIS A 173 -8.30 10.09 -14.19
N GLN A 174 -9.02 9.73 -13.12
CA GLN A 174 -9.84 10.67 -12.34
C GLN A 174 -9.87 10.30 -10.85
N VAL A 175 -9.28 11.16 -10.02
CA VAL A 175 -9.57 11.24 -8.58
C VAL A 175 -9.91 12.69 -8.23
N PRO A 176 -10.91 12.97 -7.38
CA PRO A 176 -11.21 14.33 -6.97
C PRO A 176 -10.00 14.93 -6.27
N ARG A 177 -9.61 16.14 -6.67
CA ARG A 177 -8.64 16.95 -5.93
C ARG A 177 -9.10 17.02 -4.47
N PRO A 178 -8.19 17.00 -3.48
CA PRO A 178 -8.56 17.30 -2.10
C PRO A 178 -9.19 18.68 -2.09
N THR A 179 -10.51 18.73 -1.98
CA THR A 179 -11.20 19.97 -1.69
C THR A 179 -10.89 20.25 -0.24
N ALA A 180 -10.02 21.23 -0.01
CA ALA A 180 -9.99 21.91 1.27
C ALA A 180 -11.39 22.49 1.47
N SER A 181 -12.24 21.77 2.21
CA SER A 181 -13.45 22.37 2.73
C SER A 181 -13.00 23.38 3.78
N ARG A 182 -12.66 24.60 3.34
CA ARG A 182 -12.92 25.77 4.16
C ARG A 182 -14.43 25.79 4.35
N ARG A 183 -14.90 25.21 5.46
CA ARG A 183 -16.19 25.60 6.00
C ARG A 183 -15.95 26.80 6.93
N PRO A 184 -16.89 27.76 6.94
CA PRO A 184 -16.79 29.01 7.68
C PRO A 184 -16.65 28.80 9.18
#